data_AF-A0AAD4HHA2-F1
#
_entry.id   AF-A0AAD4HHA2-F1
#
_cell.length_a   1.000
_cell.length_b   1.000
_cell.length_c   1.000
_cell.angle_alpha   90.00
_cell.angle_beta   90.00
_cell.angle_gamma   90.00
#
_symmetry.space_group_name_H-M   'P 1'
#
loop_
_entity.id
_entity.type
_entity.pdbx_description
1 polymer ?
#
loop_
_entity_poly.entity_id
_entity_poly.type
_entity_poly.pdbx_seq_one_letter_code
_entity_poly.pdbx_strand_id
1 'polypeptide(L)'
;MSDRLPKDGHSCKIRNVFYNTQHADLERGSSAVGTPITGHTDDGSSEGGDNRTFMVSYTGGAEDLVTIINLKSKTYASADTLGMKLEGNGSPVVYQLIESQLSQGEFIIRKQNTNFVWYLDSDWNKTQIRIVSTPAETDKKQYWKFVQQE
;
A
#
# COMPACT_ATOMS: atom_id res chain seq x y z
N MET A 1 11.82 -2.17 -20.51
CA MET A 1 11.99 -3.33 -19.60
C MET A 1 11.76 -2.78 -18.21
N SER A 2 10.78 -3.27 -17.46
CA SER A 2 10.53 -2.76 -16.12
C SER A 2 11.71 -3.10 -15.22
N ASP A 3 12.22 -2.11 -14.48
CA ASP A 3 13.08 -2.34 -13.32
C ASP A 3 12.22 -3.04 -12.28
N ARG A 4 12.07 -4.36 -12.46
CA ARG A 4 11.32 -5.23 -11.56
C ARG A 4 11.97 -5.11 -10.18
N LEU A 5 11.17 -4.78 -9.17
CA LEU A 5 11.60 -4.74 -7.76
C LEU A 5 12.49 -5.96 -7.43
N PRO A 6 13.55 -5.79 -6.61
CA PRO A 6 14.40 -6.87 -6.17
C PRO A 6 13.60 -8.07 -5.64
N LYS A 7 14.09 -9.28 -5.90
CA LYS A 7 13.50 -10.53 -5.39
C LYS A 7 13.45 -10.56 -3.85
N ASP A 8 14.38 -9.86 -3.20
CA ASP A 8 14.50 -9.76 -1.74
C ASP A 8 13.62 -8.66 -1.14
N GLY A 9 12.78 -8.03 -1.97
CA GLY A 9 11.91 -6.93 -1.61
C GLY A 9 12.57 -5.56 -1.75
N HIS A 10 11.72 -4.54 -1.82
CA HIS A 10 12.10 -3.15 -1.88
C HIS A 10 11.44 -2.38 -0.73
N SER A 11 12.26 -1.70 0.07
CA SER A 11 11.77 -0.76 1.07
C SER A 11 11.35 0.54 0.39
N CYS A 12 10.10 0.95 0.56
CA CYS A 12 9.56 2.17 -0.04
C CYS A 12 8.47 2.79 0.83
N LYS A 13 8.13 4.05 0.53
CA LYS A 13 6.84 4.64 0.90
C LYS A 13 5.83 4.34 -0.20
N ILE A 14 4.57 4.09 0.17
CA ILE A 14 3.47 3.85 -0.78
C ILE A 14 2.61 5.10 -0.84
N ARG A 15 2.67 5.86 -1.93
CA ARG A 15 2.02 7.17 -2.09
C ARG A 15 0.79 7.08 -2.97
N ASN A 16 -0.29 7.76 -2.60
CA ASN A 16 -1.46 7.86 -3.46
C ASN A 16 -1.19 8.81 -4.64
N VAL A 17 -1.67 8.46 -5.84
CA VAL A 17 -1.44 9.28 -7.05
C VAL A 17 -2.31 10.54 -7.05
N PHE A 18 -3.58 10.42 -6.67
CA PHE A 18 -4.51 11.55 -6.67
C PHE A 18 -4.21 12.52 -5.53
N TYR A 19 -4.05 11.98 -4.33
CA TYR A 19 -3.64 12.74 -3.15
C TYR A 19 -2.13 12.66 -2.99
N ASN A 20 -1.42 13.42 -3.82
CA ASN A 20 0.03 13.28 -4.04
C ASN A 20 0.93 13.55 -2.83
N THR A 21 0.38 14.01 -1.70
CA THR A 21 1.07 14.18 -0.41
C THR A 21 0.79 13.04 0.58
N GLN A 22 -0.19 12.18 0.29
CA GLN A 22 -0.66 11.12 1.17
C GLN A 22 0.10 9.82 0.94
N HIS A 23 0.68 9.30 2.01
CA HIS A 23 1.35 8.01 2.05
C HIS A 23 0.59 7.04 2.95
N ALA A 24 0.67 5.75 2.64
CA ALA A 24 0.26 4.71 3.57
C ALA A 24 1.09 4.82 4.86
N ASP A 25 0.41 4.76 6.00
CA ASP A 25 0.98 4.89 7.34
C ASP A 25 0.20 4.01 8.32
N LEU A 26 0.83 3.64 9.42
CA LEU A 26 0.14 3.03 10.55
C LEU A 26 -0.53 4.10 11.40
N GLU A 27 -1.80 3.93 11.69
CA GLU A 27 -2.52 4.90 12.51
C GLU A 27 -1.79 5.11 13.86
N ARG A 28 -1.42 6.37 14.14
CA ARG A 28 -0.67 6.80 15.33
C ARG A 28 0.64 6.03 15.53
N GLY A 29 1.20 5.45 14.47
CA GLY A 29 2.40 4.63 14.52
C GLY A 29 2.28 3.35 15.35
N SER A 30 1.07 2.87 15.63
CA SER A 30 0.87 1.64 16.40
C SER A 30 1.30 0.41 15.60
N SER A 31 2.11 -0.47 16.19
CA SER A 31 2.49 -1.75 15.58
C SER A 31 1.57 -2.91 15.95
N ALA A 32 0.49 -2.64 16.69
CA ALA A 32 -0.43 -3.67 17.14
C ALA A 32 -1.19 -4.30 15.96
N VAL A 33 -1.49 -5.59 16.08
CA VAL A 33 -2.37 -6.31 15.14
C VAL A 33 -3.72 -5.62 15.10
N GLY A 34 -4.28 -5.46 13.90
CA GLY A 34 -5.53 -4.75 13.68
C GLY A 34 -5.38 -3.23 13.57
N THR A 35 -4.17 -2.67 13.76
CA THR A 35 -3.95 -1.23 13.54
C THR A 35 -4.31 -0.87 12.09
N PRO A 36 -5.17 0.15 11.86
CA PRO A 36 -5.51 0.63 10.53
C PRO A 36 -4.29 1.13 9.75
N ILE A 37 -4.30 0.89 8.43
CA ILE A 37 -3.39 1.53 7.50
C ILE A 37 -4.12 2.73 6.91
N THR A 38 -3.60 3.92 7.14
CA THR A 38 -4.23 5.20 6.80
C THR A 38 -3.40 5.99 5.79
N GLY A 39 -4.03 6.92 5.08
CA GLY A 39 -3.33 8.01 4.42
C GLY A 39 -2.82 9.03 5.43
N HIS A 40 -1.54 9.40 5.34
CA HIS A 40 -0.92 10.46 6.12
C HIS A 40 -0.13 11.39 5.20
N THR A 41 -0.32 12.69 5.36
CA THR A 41 0.52 13.73 4.76
C THR A 41 1.97 13.54 5.20
N ASP A 42 2.91 13.59 4.25
CA ASP A 42 4.33 13.64 4.60
C ASP A 42 4.69 15.04 5.14
N ASP A 43 4.66 15.17 6.46
CA ASP A 43 4.89 16.42 7.19
C ASP A 43 6.30 16.52 7.79
N GLY A 44 7.20 15.58 7.46
CA GLY A 44 8.56 15.52 8.02
C GLY A 44 8.60 15.26 9.53
N SER A 45 7.46 14.91 10.16
CA SER A 45 7.43 14.58 11.58
C SER A 45 8.18 13.27 11.84
N SER A 46 8.83 13.18 13.00
CA SER A 46 9.47 11.94 13.48
C SER A 46 8.46 10.81 13.73
N GLU A 47 7.17 11.15 13.87
CA GLU A 47 6.05 10.21 13.89
C GLU A 47 5.84 9.52 12.52
N GLY A 48 6.53 9.96 11.47
CA GLY A 48 6.44 9.45 10.10
C GLY A 48 7.54 8.50 9.63
N GLY A 49 8.45 8.05 10.51
CA GLY A 49 9.58 7.19 10.14
C GLY A 49 9.18 5.78 9.65
N ASP A 50 9.61 4.73 10.36
CA ASP A 50 9.35 3.33 9.97
C ASP A 50 7.85 2.98 9.85
N ASN A 51 6.95 3.79 10.41
CA ASN A 51 5.50 3.63 10.30
C ASN A 51 5.00 3.77 8.84
N ARG A 52 5.63 4.65 8.04
CA ARG A 52 5.28 4.92 6.63
C ARG A 52 6.06 4.05 5.64
N THR A 53 6.93 3.19 6.16
CA THR A 53 7.86 2.42 5.33
C THR A 53 7.41 0.98 5.24
N PHE A 54 7.33 0.48 4.01
CA PHE A 54 6.85 -0.85 3.69
C PHE A 54 7.90 -1.59 2.87
N MET A 55 8.09 -2.86 3.18
CA MET A 55 8.77 -3.80 2.31
C MET A 55 7.76 -4.39 1.34
N VAL A 56 7.97 -4.19 0.04
CA VAL A 56 7.19 -4.83 -1.02
C VAL A 56 8.05 -5.93 -1.63
N SER A 57 7.63 -7.19 -1.48
CA SER A 57 8.40 -8.36 -1.92
C SER A 57 7.64 -9.15 -2.97
N TYR A 58 8.28 -9.47 -4.10
CA TYR A 58 7.70 -10.32 -5.12
C TYR A 58 7.57 -11.76 -4.63
N THR A 59 6.39 -12.35 -4.80
CA THR A 59 6.16 -13.77 -4.49
C THR A 59 6.53 -14.70 -5.64
N GLY A 60 6.99 -14.14 -6.77
CA GLY A 60 7.28 -14.85 -8.02
C GLY A 60 6.03 -15.10 -8.87
N GLY A 61 6.24 -15.53 -10.12
CA GLY A 61 5.18 -15.78 -11.10
C GLY A 61 5.07 -14.70 -12.19
N ALA A 62 4.11 -14.87 -13.10
CA ALA A 62 3.90 -13.99 -14.26
C ALA A 62 3.02 -12.77 -13.97
N GLU A 63 2.37 -12.72 -12.80
CA GLU A 63 1.24 -11.81 -12.52
C GLU A 63 1.59 -10.63 -11.60
N ASP A 64 2.86 -10.23 -11.50
CA ASP A 64 3.32 -9.14 -10.63
C ASP A 64 2.77 -9.22 -9.19
N LEU A 65 2.86 -10.42 -8.61
CA LEU A 65 2.35 -10.73 -7.28
C LEU A 65 3.33 -10.32 -6.19
N VAL A 66 2.84 -9.64 -5.16
CA VAL A 66 3.63 -9.09 -4.06
C VAL A 66 2.99 -9.34 -2.70
N THR A 67 3.83 -9.42 -1.67
CA THR A 67 3.43 -9.20 -0.27
C THR A 67 3.90 -7.84 0.19
N ILE A 68 3.12 -7.19 1.06
CA ILE A 68 3.41 -5.86 1.60
C ILE A 68 3.53 -5.98 3.12
N ILE A 69 4.69 -5.63 3.66
CA ILE A 69 4.99 -5.72 5.10
C ILE A 69 5.33 -4.33 5.60
N ASN A 70 4.73 -3.89 6.70
CA ASN A 70 5.18 -2.66 7.34
C ASN A 70 6.47 -2.89 8.13
N LEU A 71 7.47 -2.03 7.93
CA LEU A 71 8.80 -2.25 8.52
C LEU A 71 8.86 -2.05 10.03
N LYS A 72 8.01 -1.21 10.63
CA LYS A 72 7.99 -1.09 12.09
C LYS A 72 7.36 -2.29 12.76
N SER A 73 6.17 -2.68 12.28
CA SER A 73 5.42 -3.77 12.91
C SER A 73 5.97 -5.16 12.56
N LYS A 74 6.69 -5.27 11.44
CA LYS A 74 7.10 -6.56 10.84
C LYS A 74 5.90 -7.47 10.53
N THR A 75 4.75 -6.87 10.27
CA THR A 75 3.50 -7.58 9.95
C THR A 75 2.95 -7.19 8.58
N TYR A 76 2.11 -8.06 8.02
CA TYR A 76 1.55 -7.89 6.69
C TYR A 76 0.44 -6.84 6.67
N ALA A 77 0.39 -6.06 5.58
CA ALA A 77 -0.78 -5.30 5.23
C ALA A 77 -1.88 -6.26 4.74
N SER A 78 -3.05 -6.17 5.35
CA SER A 78 -4.23 -6.99 5.09
C SER A 78 -5.47 -6.13 5.04
N ALA A 79 -6.61 -6.72 4.70
CA ALA A 79 -7.87 -6.00 4.60
C ALA A 79 -9.02 -6.80 5.23
N ASP A 80 -9.92 -6.09 5.89
CA ASP A 80 -11.21 -6.60 6.33
C ASP A 80 -12.36 -5.72 5.81
N THR A 81 -13.55 -5.84 6.40
CA THR A 81 -14.74 -5.09 6.02
C THR A 81 -14.65 -3.58 6.30
N LEU A 82 -13.73 -3.14 7.18
CA LEU A 82 -13.54 -1.74 7.53
C LEU A 82 -12.48 -1.08 6.63
N GLY A 83 -11.46 -1.85 6.22
CA GLY A 83 -10.44 -1.39 5.30
C GLY A 83 -9.11 -2.09 5.51
N MET A 84 -8.05 -1.40 5.11
CA MET A 84 -6.67 -1.87 5.25
C MET A 84 -6.22 -1.80 6.71
N LYS A 85 -5.50 -2.82 7.16
CA LYS A 85 -4.99 -2.96 8.52
C LYS A 85 -3.76 -3.86 8.58
N LEU A 86 -3.11 -3.89 9.74
CA LEU A 86 -2.08 -4.89 10.04
C LEU A 86 -2.70 -6.24 10.40
N GLU A 87 -2.21 -7.31 9.77
CA GLU A 87 -2.52 -8.69 10.13
C GLU A 87 -1.37 -9.31 10.91
N GLY A 88 -1.67 -9.88 12.08
CA GLY A 88 -0.69 -10.63 12.88
C GLY A 88 -0.77 -12.13 12.61
N ASN A 89 0.37 -12.83 12.75
CA ASN A 89 0.56 -14.31 12.71
C ASN A 89 -0.21 -15.12 11.64
N GLY A 90 -0.87 -14.46 10.68
CA GLY A 90 -1.60 -15.06 9.59
C GLY A 90 -0.71 -15.35 8.40
N SER A 91 -1.27 -16.05 7.41
CA SER A 91 -0.61 -16.25 6.13
C SER A 91 -0.40 -14.90 5.42
N PRO A 92 0.69 -14.73 4.67
CA PRO A 92 0.91 -13.51 3.89
C PRO A 92 -0.27 -13.23 2.97
N VAL A 93 -0.81 -12.01 3.01
CA VAL A 93 -1.78 -11.58 2.00
C VAL A 93 -1.02 -11.21 0.74
N VAL A 94 -1.37 -11.88 -0.35
CA VAL A 94 -0.80 -11.63 -1.67
C VAL A 94 -1.67 -10.61 -2.40
N TYR A 95 -1.00 -9.61 -2.96
CA TYR A 95 -1.58 -8.60 -3.83
C TYR A 95 -1.00 -8.76 -5.23
N GLN A 96 -1.76 -8.30 -6.21
CA GLN A 96 -1.33 -8.13 -7.58
C GLN A 96 -1.17 -6.65 -7.87
N LEU A 97 -0.04 -6.28 -8.47
CA LEU A 97 0.17 -4.96 -9.02
C LEU A 97 -0.32 -4.92 -10.46
N ILE A 98 -1.22 -3.99 -10.78
CA ILE A 98 -1.70 -3.77 -12.14
C ILE A 98 -1.19 -2.41 -12.59
N GLU A 99 -0.27 -2.40 -13.55
CA GLU A 99 0.32 -1.16 -14.06
C GLU A 99 -0.74 -0.32 -14.81
N SER A 100 -0.74 0.98 -14.50
CA SER A 100 -1.58 1.97 -15.17
C SER A 100 -1.19 2.11 -16.63
N GLN A 101 -2.18 2.11 -17.52
CA GLN A 101 -1.97 2.42 -18.93
C GLN A 101 -1.75 3.93 -19.17
N LEU A 102 -2.00 4.77 -18.16
CA LEU A 102 -1.94 6.23 -18.28
C LEU A 102 -0.58 6.82 -17.89
N SER A 103 0.17 6.14 -17.03
CA SER A 103 1.47 6.63 -16.56
C SER A 103 2.34 5.50 -16.02
N GLN A 104 3.62 5.51 -16.40
CA GLN A 104 4.59 4.52 -15.95
C GLN A 104 4.85 4.63 -14.44
N GLY A 105 4.94 3.49 -13.77
CA GLY A 105 5.21 3.42 -12.32
C GLY A 105 4.01 3.74 -11.42
N GLU A 106 2.82 3.93 -11.99
CA GLU A 106 1.54 3.96 -11.28
C GLU A 106 0.89 2.59 -11.36
N PHE A 107 0.36 2.11 -10.23
CA PHE A 107 -0.28 0.80 -10.19
C PHE A 107 -1.51 0.78 -9.28
N ILE A 108 -2.41 -0.13 -9.59
CA ILE A 108 -3.49 -0.57 -8.70
C ILE A 108 -2.94 -1.70 -7.84
N ILE A 109 -3.17 -1.63 -6.52
CA ILE A 109 -2.87 -2.72 -5.58
C ILE A 109 -4.15 -3.52 -5.37
N ARG A 110 -4.26 -4.68 -6.03
CA ARG A 110 -5.44 -5.55 -6.01
C ARG A 110 -5.20 -6.76 -5.13
N LYS A 111 -6.15 -7.16 -4.27
CA LYS A 111 -6.04 -8.43 -3.54
C LYS A 111 -6.12 -9.59 -4.53
N GLN A 112 -5.17 -10.54 -4.47
CA GLN A 112 -5.02 -11.62 -5.44
C GLN A 112 -6.35 -12.39 -5.65
N ASN A 113 -6.68 -12.72 -6.90
CA ASN A 113 -7.88 -13.47 -7.29
C ASN A 113 -9.20 -12.80 -6.87
N THR A 114 -9.21 -11.48 -6.69
CA THR A 114 -10.42 -10.71 -6.40
C THR A 114 -10.47 -9.45 -7.26
N ASN A 115 -11.61 -8.76 -7.27
CA ASN A 115 -11.76 -7.42 -7.85
C ASN A 115 -11.70 -6.33 -6.79
N PHE A 116 -10.99 -6.56 -5.67
CA PHE A 116 -10.93 -5.62 -4.57
C PHE A 116 -9.56 -4.93 -4.52
N VAL A 117 -9.57 -3.60 -4.46
CA VAL A 117 -8.37 -2.74 -4.61
C VAL A 117 -8.23 -1.78 -3.45
N TRP A 118 -7.00 -1.33 -3.19
CA TRP A 118 -6.71 -0.26 -2.24
C TRP A 118 -7.26 1.07 -2.76
N TYR A 119 -7.95 1.82 -1.90
CA TYR A 119 -8.58 3.07 -2.26
C TYR A 119 -8.53 4.08 -1.13
N LEU A 120 -8.16 5.32 -1.43
CA LEU A 120 -8.13 6.42 -0.46
C LEU A 120 -9.29 7.39 -0.74
N ASP A 121 -10.25 7.49 0.17
CA ASP A 121 -11.46 8.29 -0.05
C ASP A 121 -11.22 9.79 -0.04
N SER A 122 -10.33 10.25 0.84
CA SER A 122 -10.03 11.65 1.12
C SER A 122 -8.55 11.86 1.48
N ASP A 123 -8.07 13.08 1.30
CA ASP A 123 -6.77 13.57 1.75
C ASP A 123 -6.74 13.97 3.23
N TRP A 124 -7.84 13.80 3.95
CA TRP A 124 -7.88 14.13 5.36
C TRP A 124 -6.90 13.23 6.12
N ASN A 125 -6.08 13.85 6.97
CA ASN A 125 -5.03 13.13 7.67
C ASN A 125 -5.65 11.98 8.48
N LYS A 126 -5.06 10.79 8.37
CA LYS A 126 -5.50 9.54 9.04
C LYS A 126 -6.77 8.91 8.45
N THR A 127 -7.15 9.26 7.22
CA THR A 127 -8.20 8.52 6.50
C THR A 127 -7.75 7.08 6.29
N GLN A 128 -8.50 6.10 6.81
CA GLN A 128 -8.18 4.69 6.58
C GLN A 128 -8.27 4.35 5.08
N ILE A 129 -7.23 3.68 4.56
CA ILE A 129 -7.26 3.17 3.20
C ILE A 129 -8.30 2.05 3.16
N ARG A 130 -9.27 2.14 2.25
CA ARG A 130 -10.32 1.15 2.11
C ARG A 130 -9.92 0.05 1.14
N ILE A 131 -10.65 -1.06 1.21
CA ILE A 131 -10.69 -2.06 0.16
C ILE A 131 -12.06 -1.99 -0.53
N VAL A 132 -12.07 -1.64 -1.81
CA VAL A 132 -13.33 -1.44 -2.58
C VAL A 132 -13.30 -2.28 -3.84
N SER A 133 -14.47 -2.59 -4.40
CA SER A 133 -14.51 -3.19 -5.74
C SER A 133 -13.90 -2.21 -6.74
N THR A 134 -13.06 -2.70 -7.66
CA THR A 134 -12.29 -1.89 -8.63
C THR A 134 -13.17 -0.81 -9.25
N PRO A 135 -12.94 0.48 -8.94
CA PRO A 135 -13.64 1.60 -9.56
C PRO A 135 -13.32 1.72 -11.05
N ALA A 136 -14.00 2.63 -11.74
CA ALA A 136 -13.65 2.98 -13.12
C ALA A 136 -12.17 3.41 -13.20
N GLU A 137 -11.47 3.03 -14.27
CA GLU A 137 -10.04 3.33 -14.45
C GLU A 137 -9.73 4.84 -14.41
N THR A 138 -10.72 5.70 -14.66
CA THR A 138 -10.57 7.15 -14.56
C THR A 138 -10.48 7.66 -13.13
N ASP A 139 -10.89 6.87 -12.13
CA ASP A 139 -10.80 7.26 -10.73
C ASP A 139 -9.37 7.09 -10.23
N LYS A 140 -8.67 8.22 -10.04
CA LYS A 140 -7.27 8.20 -9.67
C LYS A 140 -6.97 7.83 -8.21
N LYS A 141 -8.00 7.77 -7.36
CA LYS A 141 -7.85 7.47 -5.92
C LYS A 141 -7.42 6.02 -5.64
N GLN A 142 -7.55 5.14 -6.63
CA GLN A 142 -7.10 3.74 -6.58
C GLN A 142 -5.64 3.52 -7.02
N TYR A 143 -4.98 4.53 -7.59
CA TYR A 143 -3.60 4.38 -8.07
C TYR A 143 -2.59 4.80 -7.01
N TRP A 144 -1.49 4.06 -6.99
CA TRP A 144 -0.41 4.19 -6.02
C TRP A 144 0.94 4.24 -6.73
N LYS A 145 1.93 4.82 -6.06
CA LYS A 145 3.35 4.81 -6.44
C LYS A 145 4.20 4.30 -5.30
N PHE A 146 5.24 3.54 -5.63
CA PHE A 146 6.33 3.27 -4.70
C PHE A 146 7.35 4.39 -4.83
N VAL A 147 7.66 5.04 -3.72
CA VAL A 147 8.63 6.14 -3.65
C VAL A 147 9.81 5.66 -2.82
N GLN A 148 11.02 5.77 -3.37
CA GLN A 148 12.24 5.43 -2.65
C GLN A 148 12.42 6.34 -1.44
N GLN A 149 13.05 5.82 -0.40
CA GLN A 149 13.54 6.65 0.70
C GLN A 149 14.72 7.48 0.19
N GLU A 150 14.71 8.79 0.45
CA GLU A 150 15.87 9.68 0.26
C GLU A 150 16.94 9.45 1.33
#